data_AF-A0AAV6TWJ9-F1
#
_entry.id   AF-A0AAV6TWJ9-F1
#
_cell.length_a   1.000
_cell.length_b   1.000
_cell.length_c   1.000
_cell.angle_alpha   90.00
_cell.angle_beta   90.00
_cell.angle_gamma   90.00
#
_symmetry.space_group_name_H-M   'P 1'
#
loop_
_entity.id
_entity.type
_entity.pdbx_description
1 polymer ?
#
loop_
_entity_poly.entity_id
_entity_poly.type
_entity_poly.pdbx_seq_one_letter_code
_entity_poly.pdbx_strand_id
1 'polypeptide(L)'
;MDSSMVEPESALHKQQKMFVRRYHLPQRDYKTGKNKFRKYCIRLCKESLITGFPALASTRIGPIRRVLKALVLVVCVCGFLYQTLEFLDMYLEYPTMMNKHVDRPYSVSLPAIGFCNENR
;
A
#
# COMPACT_ATOMS: atom_id res chain seq x y z
N MET A 1 73.89 16.07 9.22
CA MET A 1 72.98 17.23 9.13
C MET A 1 72.38 17.20 7.74
N ASP A 2 71.12 16.78 7.65
CA ASP A 2 70.11 17.01 6.60
C ASP A 2 68.94 16.10 7.04
N SER A 3 67.91 16.57 7.72
CA SER A 3 66.88 17.54 7.35
C SER A 3 66.03 17.09 6.15
N SER A 4 64.72 17.22 6.34
CA SER A 4 63.58 16.91 5.45
C SER A 4 63.16 15.43 5.33
N MET A 5 62.12 14.96 6.04
CA MET A 5 60.69 15.25 5.84
C MET A 5 60.16 14.53 4.58
N VAL A 6 59.92 13.22 4.70
CA VAL A 6 59.16 12.44 3.70
C VAL A 6 57.70 12.40 4.14
N GLU A 7 56.94 13.17 3.38
CA GLU A 7 55.50 13.37 3.28
C GLU A 7 54.53 12.33 3.91
N PRO A 8 53.46 12.81 4.57
CA PRO A 8 52.29 12.03 4.98
C PRO A 8 51.27 11.73 3.84
N GLU A 9 51.63 11.94 2.57
CA GLU A 9 50.72 11.94 1.40
C GLU A 9 50.25 10.53 0.94
N SER A 10 50.84 9.45 1.46
CA SER A 10 50.52 8.09 1.00
C SER A 10 49.25 7.49 1.64
N ALA A 11 48.84 7.98 2.81
CA ALA A 11 47.66 7.49 3.53
C ALA A 11 46.34 8.12 3.03
N LEU A 12 46.38 9.41 2.67
CA LEU A 12 45.23 10.13 2.14
C LEU A 12 44.82 9.61 0.76
N HIS A 13 45.79 9.31 -0.09
CA HIS A 13 45.56 8.77 -1.44
C HIS A 13 44.97 7.34 -1.41
N LYS A 14 45.28 6.54 -0.37
CA LYS A 14 44.65 5.23 -0.13
C LYS A 14 43.20 5.35 0.33
N GLN A 15 42.89 6.30 1.22
CA GLN A 15 41.51 6.58 1.65
C GLN A 15 40.66 7.12 0.50
N GLN A 16 41.24 7.99 -0.33
CA GLN A 16 40.56 8.54 -1.50
C GLN A 16 40.27 7.46 -2.56
N LYS A 17 41.19 6.51 -2.78
CA LYS A 17 40.94 5.34 -3.65
C LYS A 17 39.87 4.39 -3.10
N MET A 18 39.77 4.20 -1.78
CA MET A 18 38.69 3.40 -1.17
C MET A 18 37.33 4.10 -1.21
N PHE A 19 37.31 5.42 -1.06
CA PHE A 19 36.07 6.21 -1.09
C PHE A 19 35.48 6.31 -2.50
N VAL A 20 36.32 6.53 -3.53
CA VAL A 20 35.89 6.66 -4.93
C VAL A 20 35.29 5.34 -5.46
N ARG A 21 35.74 4.17 -4.98
CA ARG A 21 35.16 2.87 -5.37
C ARG A 21 33.74 2.62 -4.84
N ARG A 22 33.29 3.33 -3.81
CA ARG A 22 31.92 3.16 -3.26
C ARG A 22 30.84 3.93 -4.02
N TYR A 23 31.21 4.93 -4.82
CA TYR A 23 30.26 5.74 -5.60
C TYR A 23 30.24 5.36 -7.08
N HIS A 24 30.47 4.08 -7.40
CA HIS A 24 30.12 3.58 -8.73
C HIS A 24 28.58 3.57 -8.83
N LEU A 25 28.03 4.73 -9.18
CA LEU A 25 26.63 4.91 -9.49
C LEU A 25 26.27 3.89 -10.57
N PRO A 26 25.16 3.15 -10.41
CA PRO A 26 24.73 2.20 -11.42
C PRO A 26 24.42 2.98 -12.70
N GLN A 27 25.29 2.82 -13.69
CA GLN A 27 25.12 3.30 -15.06
C GLN A 27 23.73 2.85 -15.55
N ARG A 28 22.89 3.85 -15.83
CA ARG A 28 21.54 3.66 -16.39
C ARG A 28 21.66 3.47 -17.89
N ASP A 29 22.02 2.27 -18.31
CA ASP A 29 21.87 1.86 -19.71
C ASP A 29 20.38 1.92 -20.12
N TYR A 30 20.11 2.52 -21.27
CA TYR A 30 18.78 3.03 -21.67
C TYR A 30 17.99 2.17 -22.67
N LYS A 31 18.53 1.04 -23.15
CA LYS A 31 17.83 0.05 -24.01
C LYS A 31 16.78 -0.82 -23.27
N THR A 32 15.90 -0.21 -22.46
CA THR A 32 15.60 -0.78 -21.14
C THR A 32 14.13 -0.63 -20.68
N GLY A 33 13.12 -0.71 -21.55
CA GLY A 33 11.70 -0.58 -21.14
C GLY A 33 11.21 -1.72 -20.23
N LYS A 34 11.19 -2.96 -20.74
CA LYS A 34 10.72 -4.14 -19.98
C LYS A 34 11.63 -4.50 -18.79
N ASN A 35 12.94 -4.33 -18.97
CA ASN A 35 13.93 -4.68 -17.95
C ASN A 35 14.01 -3.65 -16.80
N LYS A 36 13.79 -2.34 -17.05
CA LYS A 36 13.66 -1.34 -15.98
C LYS A 36 12.40 -1.59 -15.18
N PHE A 37 11.27 -1.85 -15.86
CA PHE A 37 10.00 -2.10 -15.21
C PHE A 37 10.06 -3.35 -14.32
N ARG A 38 10.62 -4.46 -14.82
CA ARG A 38 10.81 -5.67 -14.02
C ARG A 38 11.70 -5.43 -12.79
N LYS A 39 12.80 -4.70 -12.95
CA LYS A 39 13.70 -4.33 -11.83
C LYS A 39 12.98 -3.44 -10.81
N TYR A 40 12.14 -2.51 -11.27
CA TYR A 40 11.35 -1.63 -10.43
C TYR A 40 10.27 -2.39 -9.66
N CYS A 41 9.49 -3.27 -10.30
CA CYS A 41 8.51 -4.12 -9.63
C CYS A 41 9.15 -5.06 -8.60
N ILE A 42 10.33 -5.63 -8.92
CA ILE A 42 11.09 -6.46 -7.97
C ILE A 42 11.56 -5.63 -6.77
N ARG A 43 11.91 -4.35 -6.99
CA ARG A 43 12.29 -3.43 -5.92
C ARG A 43 11.09 -3.08 -5.04
N LEU A 44 9.97 -2.71 -5.65
CA LEU A 44 8.71 -2.45 -4.95
C LEU A 44 8.23 -3.66 -4.15
N CYS A 45 8.33 -4.88 -4.69
CA CYS A 45 7.97 -6.10 -3.97
C CYS A 45 8.92 -6.43 -2.79
N LYS A 46 10.14 -5.88 -2.79
CA LYS A 46 11.10 -6.03 -1.68
C LYS A 46 10.91 -4.94 -0.63
N GLU A 47 10.51 -3.75 -1.05
CA GLU A 47 10.30 -2.57 -0.19
C GLU A 47 8.85 -2.47 0.32
N SER A 48 7.94 -3.33 -0.15
CA SER A 48 6.54 -3.37 0.27
C SER A 48 6.37 -3.92 1.69
N LEU A 49 5.64 -3.17 2.53
CA LEU A 49 5.22 -3.55 3.89
C LEU A 49 4.21 -4.71 3.92
N ILE A 50 3.58 -5.03 2.80
CA ILE A 50 2.69 -6.19 2.66
C ILE A 50 3.56 -7.45 2.69
N THR A 51 3.56 -8.14 3.82
CA THR A 51 4.39 -9.33 4.14
C THR A 51 4.31 -10.47 3.11
N GLY A 52 3.25 -10.52 2.30
CA GLY A 52 3.09 -11.51 1.24
C GLY A 52 4.07 -11.36 0.06
N PHE A 53 4.39 -10.14 -0.36
CA PHE A 53 5.21 -9.86 -1.56
C PHE A 53 6.71 -10.17 -1.43
N PRO A 54 7.41 -9.83 -0.33
CA PRO A 54 8.83 -10.18 -0.20
C PRO A 54 9.03 -11.70 -0.04
N ALA A 55 8.06 -12.41 0.55
CA ALA A 55 8.08 -13.87 0.68
C ALA A 55 7.98 -14.60 -0.68
N LEU A 56 7.22 -14.02 -1.63
CA LEU A 56 7.15 -14.48 -3.02
C LEU A 56 8.48 -14.33 -3.77
N ALA A 57 9.22 -13.25 -3.52
CA ALA A 57 10.50 -12.97 -4.17
C ALA A 57 11.67 -13.80 -3.61
N SER A 58 11.65 -14.09 -2.30
CA SER A 58 12.78 -14.74 -1.61
C SER A 58 12.75 -16.29 -1.72
N THR A 59 11.58 -16.90 -1.94
CA THR A 59 11.49 -18.36 -1.90
C THR A 59 11.86 -19.02 -3.24
N ARG A 60 12.80 -19.98 -3.20
CA ARG A 60 13.18 -20.85 -4.33
C ARG A 60 12.14 -21.97 -4.47
N ILE A 61 11.06 -21.68 -5.20
CA ILE A 61 9.97 -22.64 -5.47
C ILE A 61 9.84 -22.85 -6.97
N GLY A 62 9.46 -24.06 -7.39
CA GLY A 62 9.15 -24.38 -8.78
C GLY A 62 8.09 -23.45 -9.39
N PRO A 63 8.06 -23.33 -10.73
CA PRO A 63 7.29 -22.29 -11.43
C PRO A 63 5.78 -22.32 -11.12
N ILE A 64 5.21 -23.52 -10.98
CA ILE A 64 3.76 -23.73 -10.74
C ILE A 64 3.31 -23.11 -9.40
N ARG A 65 4.07 -23.34 -8.32
CA ARG A 65 3.72 -22.83 -6.99
C ARG A 65 3.87 -21.31 -6.89
N ARG A 66 4.76 -20.71 -7.69
CA ARG A 66 4.86 -19.24 -7.81
C ARG A 66 3.64 -18.65 -8.48
N VAL A 67 3.17 -19.27 -9.57
CA VAL A 67 1.95 -18.84 -10.27
C VAL A 67 0.73 -18.96 -9.36
N LEU A 68 0.57 -20.06 -8.62
CA LEU A 68 -0.54 -20.23 -7.68
C LEU A 68 -0.55 -19.15 -6.59
N LYS A 69 0.59 -18.84 -5.97
CA LYS A 69 0.66 -17.77 -4.97
C LYS A 69 0.37 -16.39 -5.55
N ALA A 70 0.82 -16.11 -6.77
CA ALA A 70 0.49 -14.88 -7.46
C ALA A 70 -1.02 -14.80 -7.79
N LEU A 71 -1.63 -15.90 -8.21
CA LEU A 71 -3.05 -15.99 -8.51
C LEU A 71 -3.88 -15.74 -7.25
N VAL A 72 -3.55 -16.39 -6.13
CA VAL A 72 -4.22 -16.16 -4.84
C VAL A 72 -4.14 -14.69 -4.42
N LEU A 73 -2.99 -14.05 -4.61
CA LEU A 73 -2.84 -12.64 -4.31
C LEU A 73 -3.74 -11.77 -5.19
N VAL A 74 -3.79 -12.04 -6.49
CA VAL A 74 -4.66 -11.31 -7.42
C VAL A 74 -6.12 -11.48 -7.05
N VAL A 75 -6.56 -12.70 -6.76
CA VAL A 75 -7.94 -12.98 -6.32
C VAL A 75 -8.26 -12.24 -5.03
N CYS A 76 -7.34 -12.22 -4.07
CA CYS A 76 -7.51 -11.50 -2.81
C CYS A 76 -7.63 -9.98 -3.03
N VAL A 77 -6.80 -9.39 -3.89
CA VAL A 77 -6.86 -7.96 -4.23
C VAL A 77 -8.17 -7.63 -4.96
N CYS A 78 -8.59 -8.46 -5.91
CA CYS A 78 -9.86 -8.29 -6.62
C CYS A 78 -11.06 -8.39 -5.68
N GLY A 79 -11.09 -9.39 -4.79
CA GLY A 79 -12.15 -9.55 -3.80
C GLY A 79 -12.21 -8.39 -2.82
N PHE A 80 -11.05 -7.93 -2.34
CA PHE A 80 -10.95 -6.75 -1.48
C PHE A 80 -11.48 -5.49 -2.17
N LEU A 81 -11.11 -5.26 -3.43
CA LEU A 81 -11.59 -4.12 -4.21
C LEU A 81 -13.10 -4.19 -4.42
N TYR A 82 -13.64 -5.36 -4.77
CA TYR A 82 -15.07 -5.55 -4.95
C TYR A 82 -15.84 -5.20 -3.67
N GLN A 83 -15.41 -5.78 -2.54
CA GLN A 83 -16.05 -5.52 -1.25
C GLN A 83 -15.91 -4.04 -0.84
N THR A 84 -14.76 -3.41 -1.10
CA THR A 84 -14.55 -2.00 -0.79
C THR A 84 -15.47 -1.10 -1.63
N LEU A 85 -15.68 -1.43 -2.90
CA LEU A 85 -16.60 -0.68 -3.77
C LEU A 85 -18.05 -0.82 -3.32
N GLU A 86 -18.47 -2.02 -2.92
CA GLU A 86 -19.81 -2.26 -2.38
C GLU A 86 -20.06 -1.45 -1.09
N PHE A 87 -19.07 -1.42 -0.18
CA PHE A 87 -19.14 -0.56 1.00
C PHE A 87 -19.12 0.93 0.66
N LEU A 88 -18.39 1.34 -0.38
CA LEU A 88 -18.36 2.72 -0.83
C LEU A 88 -19.72 3.17 -1.37
N ASP A 89 -20.41 2.29 -2.11
CA ASP A 89 -21.74 2.55 -2.63
C ASP A 89 -22.76 2.69 -1.48
N MET A 90 -22.75 1.74 -0.54
CA MET A 90 -23.54 1.82 0.69
C MET A 90 -23.23 3.08 1.52
N TYR A 91 -21.98 3.56 1.52
CA TYR A 91 -21.61 4.80 2.19
C TYR A 91 -22.19 6.04 1.49
N LEU A 92 -22.19 6.05 0.15
CA LEU A 92 -22.72 7.16 -0.65
C LEU A 92 -24.25 7.26 -0.61
N GLU A 93 -24.94 6.13 -0.44
CA GLU A 93 -26.40 6.09 -0.35
C GLU A 93 -26.92 6.59 1.00
N TYR A 94 -26.04 6.80 2.00
CA TYR A 94 -26.39 7.24 3.36
C TYR A 94 -27.63 6.54 3.95
N PRO A 95 -27.71 5.20 3.91
CA PRO A 95 -28.87 4.50 4.44
C PRO A 95 -28.95 4.73 5.95
N THR A 96 -30.06 5.29 6.41
CA THR A 96 -30.29 5.52 7.83
C THR A 96 -30.98 4.31 8.45
N MET A 97 -30.36 3.75 9.49
CA MET A 97 -30.95 2.66 10.26
C MET A 97 -31.89 3.26 11.31
N MET A 98 -33.18 3.36 11.00
CA MET A 98 -34.19 3.81 11.96
C MET A 98 -34.57 2.65 12.88
N ASN A 99 -33.99 2.61 14.07
CA ASN A 99 -34.38 1.64 15.09
C ASN A 99 -35.73 2.05 15.70
N LYS A 100 -36.80 1.38 15.29
CA LYS A 100 -38.15 1.58 15.85
C LYS A 100 -38.23 0.90 17.20
N HIS A 101 -37.96 1.65 18.26
CA HIS A 101 -38.28 1.23 19.61
C HIS A 101 -39.74 1.60 19.93
N VAL A 102 -40.55 0.61 20.32
CA VAL A 102 -41.93 0.83 20.75
C VAL A 102 -41.95 0.80 22.26
N ASP A 103 -41.83 1.97 22.88
CA ASP A 103 -41.99 2.15 24.31
C ASP A 103 -43.47 2.22 24.69
N ARG A 104 -43.82 1.70 25.87
CA ARG A 104 -45.13 1.89 26.50
C ARG A 104 -44.99 2.90 27.65
N PRO A 105 -45.06 4.21 27.38
CA PRO A 105 -44.93 5.21 28.43
C PRO A 105 -46.16 5.21 29.35
N TYR A 106 -45.95 5.56 30.62
CA TYR A 106 -47.01 5.65 31.65
C TYR A 106 -48.04 6.76 31.36
N SER A 107 -47.63 7.79 30.61
CA SER A 107 -48.50 8.86 30.13
C SER A 107 -48.23 9.15 28.66
N VAL A 108 -49.30 9.40 27.90
CA VAL A 108 -49.25 9.80 26.49
C VAL A 108 -49.93 11.16 26.35
N SER A 109 -49.30 12.09 25.64
CA SER A 109 -49.94 13.36 25.27
C SER A 109 -51.01 13.08 24.22
N LEU A 110 -52.21 13.60 24.43
CA LEU A 110 -53.28 13.47 23.45
C LEU A 110 -52.92 14.33 22.21
N PRO A 111 -53.02 13.78 20.99
CA PRO A 111 -52.81 14.56 19.78
C PRO A 111 -53.95 15.57 19.59
N ALA A 112 -53.68 16.64 18.85
CA ALA A 112 -54.73 17.58 18.44
C ALA A 112 -55.70 16.87 17.47
N ILE A 113 -56.99 16.85 17.82
CA ILE A 113 -58.04 16.31 16.97
C ILE A 113 -58.60 17.47 16.15
N GLY A 114 -58.33 17.46 14.85
CA GLY A 114 -58.91 18.40 13.90
C GLY A 114 -60.19 17.83 13.30
N PHE A 115 -61.30 18.58 13.38
CA PHE A 115 -62.54 18.27 12.66
C PHE A 115 -62.67 19.17 11.44
N CYS A 116 -63.10 18.60 10.31
CA CYS A 116 -63.44 19.34 9.11
C CYS A 116 -64.94 19.20 8.84
N ASN A 117 -65.56 20.28 8.35
CA ASN A 117 -66.93 20.25 7.89
C ASN A 117 -66.97 19.72 6.45
N GLU A 118 -67.73 18.66 6.20
CA GLU A 118 -67.90 18.09 4.86
C GLU A 118 -68.81 18.94 3.96
N ASN A 119 -69.52 19.93 4.52
CA ASN A 119 -70.32 20.86 3.74
C ASN A 119 -69.53 22.14 3.43
N ARG A 120 -69.36 22.42 2.13
CA ARG A 120 -68.69 23.61 1.59
C ARG A 120 -69.66 24.74 1.32
#